data_AF-A0A7D6JDY5-F1
#
_entry.id   AF-A0A7D6JDY5-F1
#
_cell.length_a   1.000
_cell.length_b   1.000
_cell.length_c   1.000
_cell.angle_alpha   90.00
_cell.angle_beta   90.00
_cell.angle_gamma   90.00
#
_symmetry.space_group_name_H-M   'P 1'
#
loop_
_entity.id
_entity.type
_entity.pdbx_description
1 polymer ?
#
loop_
_entity_poly.entity_id
_entity_poly.type
_entity_poly.pdbx_seq_one_letter_code
_entity_poly.pdbx_strand_id
1 'polypeptide(L)' 'MIHIASAIHAFTQGAQEDGTNAGVGLSAIQTFTYFFVAPVALFLVISLLAYVATGDRKKKAKNDSVITSID' A
#
# COMPACT_ATOMS: atom_id res chain seq x y z
N MET A 1 -28.96 43.26 9.97
CA MET A 1 -27.99 42.69 9.00
C MET A 1 -27.28 41.44 9.52
N ILE A 2 -26.94 41.36 10.82
CA ILE A 2 -26.24 40.19 11.42
C ILE A 2 -27.07 38.89 11.34
N HIS A 3 -28.39 38.96 11.53
CA HIS A 3 -29.27 37.78 11.47
C HIS A 3 -29.48 37.21 10.06
N ILE A 4 -29.39 38.05 9.02
CA ILE A 4 -29.51 37.57 7.63
C ILE A 4 -28.20 36.89 7.21
N ALA A 5 -27.06 37.43 7.61
CA ALA A 5 -25.76 36.80 7.39
C ALA A 5 -25.65 35.44 8.10
N SER A 6 -26.15 35.31 9.34
CA SER A 6 -26.16 34.02 10.05
C SER A 6 -27.09 32.99 9.44
N ALA A 7 -28.25 33.41 8.92
CA ALA A 7 -29.21 32.52 8.26
C ALA A 7 -28.67 31.96 6.93
N ILE A 8 -27.93 32.78 6.17
CA ILE A 8 -27.27 32.35 4.93
C ILE A 8 -26.17 31.32 5.25
N HIS A 9 -25.37 31.56 6.29
CA HIS A 9 -24.30 30.64 6.69
C HIS A 9 -24.84 29.27 7.14
N ALA A 10 -25.94 29.26 7.91
CA ALA A 10 -26.60 28.04 8.37
C ALA A 10 -27.22 27.22 7.22
N PHE A 11 -27.79 27.89 6.21
CA PHE A 11 -28.32 27.22 5.02
C PHE A 11 -27.21 26.58 4.18
N THR A 12 -26.06 27.25 4.04
CA THR A 12 -24.90 26.70 3.32
C THR A 12 -24.28 25.49 4.04
N GLN A 13 -24.17 25.50 5.37
CA GLN A 13 -23.68 24.34 6.12
C GLN A 13 -24.65 23.15 6.11
N GLY A 14 -25.96 23.40 6.08
CA GLY A 14 -26.98 22.33 5.98
C GLY A 14 -27.03 21.61 4.63
N ALA A 15 -26.42 22.18 3.58
CA ALA A 15 -26.31 21.60 2.25
C ALA A 15 -25.03 20.76 2.04
N GLN A 16 -24.19 20.64 3.07
CA GLN A 16 -22.92 19.94 3.00
C GLN A 16 -23.07 18.52 3.56
N GLU A 17 -23.01 17.53 2.68
CA GLU A 17 -23.13 16.10 3.03
C GLU A 17 -21.91 15.60 3.83
N ASP A 18 -22.09 14.52 4.59
CA ASP A 18 -20.98 13.92 5.32
C ASP A 18 -19.88 13.49 4.32
N GLY A 19 -18.64 13.89 4.59
CA GLY A 19 -17.51 13.65 3.68
C GLY A 19 -17.26 14.71 2.59
N THR A 20 -18.08 15.76 2.43
CA THR A 20 -17.78 16.85 1.46
C THR A 20 -16.54 17.66 1.86
N ASN A 21 -16.27 17.79 3.17
CA ASN A 21 -15.05 18.43 3.63
C ASN A 21 -13.89 17.44 3.55
N ALA A 22 -13.11 17.51 2.48
CA ALA A 22 -11.77 16.97 2.49
C ALA A 22 -10.99 17.68 3.61
N GLY A 23 -10.66 16.94 4.67
CA GLY A 23 -9.82 17.45 5.76
C GLY A 23 -8.45 17.89 5.24
N VAL A 24 -7.61 18.41 6.13
CA VAL A 24 -6.25 18.83 5.75
C VAL A 24 -5.51 17.64 5.12
N GLY A 25 -4.98 17.85 3.92
CA GLY A 25 -4.23 16.84 3.19
C GLY A 25 -2.95 16.44 3.93
N LEU A 26 -2.46 15.23 3.64
CA LEU A 26 -1.20 14.75 4.18
C LEU A 26 -0.02 15.60 3.69
N SER A 27 0.97 15.79 4.56
CA SER A 27 2.24 16.39 4.16
C SER A 27 2.96 15.52 3.10
N ALA A 28 3.85 16.14 2.31
CA ALA A 28 4.59 15.42 1.27
C ALA A 28 5.34 14.19 1.81
N ILE A 29 5.92 14.30 3.00
CA ILE A 29 6.62 13.18 3.66
C ILE A 29 5.66 12.07 4.06
N GLN A 30 4.48 12.39 4.60
CA GLN A 30 3.48 11.38 4.95
C GLN A 30 2.96 10.65 3.72
N THR A 31 2.64 11.39 2.65
CA THR A 31 2.19 10.81 1.38
C THR A 31 3.27 9.88 0.80
N PHE A 32 4.52 10.32 0.72
CA PHE A 32 5.60 9.46 0.24
C PHE A 32 5.79 8.22 1.13
N THR A 33 5.74 8.40 2.45
CA THR A 33 5.92 7.29 3.40
C THR A 33 4.81 6.25 3.26
N TYR A 34 3.55 6.67 3.16
CA TYR A 34 2.42 5.75 3.12
C TYR A 34 2.21 5.11 1.75
N PHE A 35 2.44 5.83 0.66
CA PHE A 35 2.14 5.33 -0.68
C PHE A 35 3.35 4.75 -1.42
N PHE A 36 4.58 4.96 -0.92
CA PHE A 36 5.78 4.39 -1.53
C PHE A 36 6.57 3.54 -0.52
N VAL A 37 6.98 4.13 0.60
CA VAL A 37 7.84 3.43 1.57
C VAL A 37 7.13 2.23 2.20
N ALA A 38 5.88 2.40 2.65
CA ALA A 38 5.14 1.33 3.29
C ALA A 38 4.89 0.12 2.36
N PRO A 39 4.44 0.29 1.09
CA PRO A 39 4.34 -0.82 0.14
C PRO A 39 5.68 -1.52 -0.13
N VAL A 40 6.78 -0.76 -0.32
CA VAL A 40 8.11 -1.34 -0.56
C VAL A 40 8.62 -2.11 0.66
N ALA A 41 8.48 -1.54 1.85
CA ALA A 41 8.88 -2.18 3.10
C ALA A 41 8.10 -3.49 3.31
N LEU A 42 6.78 -3.47 3.09
CA LEU A 42 5.94 -4.67 3.19
C LEU A 42 6.40 -5.76 2.21
N PHE A 43 6.68 -5.39 0.96
CA PHE A 43 7.22 -6.32 -0.04
C PHE A 43 8.56 -6.93 0.39
N LEU A 44 9.49 -6.11 0.90
CA LEU A 44 10.80 -6.58 1.34
C LEU A 44 10.69 -7.53 2.54
N VAL A 45 9.81 -7.22 3.49
CA VAL A 45 9.55 -8.10 4.64
C VAL A 45 9.00 -9.45 4.17
N ILE A 46 7.99 -9.45 3.30
CA ILE A 46 7.42 -10.70 2.77
C ILE A 46 8.47 -11.48 1.96
N SER A 47 9.27 -10.79 1.15
CA SER A 47 10.34 -11.40 0.36
C SER A 47 11.39 -12.08 1.24
N LEU A 48 11.80 -11.41 2.32
CA LEU A 48 12.73 -11.97 3.30
C LEU A 48 12.12 -13.19 3.99
N LEU A 49 10.87 -13.10 4.45
CA LEU A 49 10.17 -14.23 5.06
C LEU A 49 10.05 -15.41 4.10
N ALA A 50 9.69 -15.17 2.85
CA ALA A 50 9.60 -16.21 1.82
C ALA A 50 10.96 -16.84 1.52
N TYR A 51 12.02 -16.03 1.46
CA TYR A 51 13.39 -16.51 1.24
C TYR A 51 13.84 -17.41 2.40
N VAL A 52 13.64 -16.99 3.65
CA VAL A 52 14.00 -17.79 4.83
C VAL A 52 13.15 -19.07 4.89
N ALA A 53 11.84 -18.98 4.62
CA ALA A 53 10.95 -20.13 4.66
C ALA A 53 11.20 -21.16 3.53
N THR A 54 11.76 -20.73 2.39
CA THR A 54 11.99 -21.60 1.21
C THR A 54 13.45 -21.84 0.88
N GLY A 55 14.39 -21.26 1.65
CA GLY A 55 15.83 -21.26 1.40
C GLY A 55 16.49 -22.64 1.48
N ASP A 56 15.88 -23.60 2.16
CA ASP A 56 16.36 -25.00 2.26
C ASP A 56 16.03 -25.86 1.03
N ARG A 57 16.01 -25.27 -0.18
CA ARG A 57 16.00 -26.07 -1.41
C ARG A 57 17.36 -26.73 -1.54
N LYS A 58 17.45 -27.97 -1.06
CA LYS A 58 18.61 -28.85 -1.25
C LYS A 58 19.12 -28.70 -2.69
N LYS A 59 20.40 -28.38 -2.84
CA LYS A 59 21.08 -28.26 -4.14
C LYS A 59 20.65 -29.46 -4.98
N LYS A 60 20.15 -29.18 -6.19
CA LYS A 60 19.75 -30.20 -7.16
C LYS A 60 20.73 -31.35 -7.08
N ALA A 61 20.23 -32.54 -6.75
CA ALA A 61 21.02 -33.75 -6.87
C ALA A 61 21.70 -33.70 -8.24
N LYS A 62 23.03 -33.79 -8.21
CA LYS A 62 23.90 -33.91 -9.37
C LYS A 62 23.21 -34.78 -10.42
N ASN A 63 23.13 -34.26 -11.64
CA ASN A 63 23.32 -35.04 -12.86
C ASN A 63 22.52 -36.34 -12.95
N ASP A 64 21.23 -36.27 -13.25
CA ASP A 64 20.62 -37.30 -14.10
C ASP A 64 20.13 -36.59 -15.36
N SER A 65 21.06 -36.40 -16.27
CA SER A 65 20.76 -36.17 -17.68
C SER A 65 20.07 -37.44 -18.18
N VAL A 66 18.74 -37.49 -18.10
CA VAL A 66 17.91 -38.60 -18.64
C VAL A 66 17.82 -38.53 -20.18
N ILE A 67 18.84 -37.99 -20.84
CA ILE A 67 18.93 -37.94 -22.29
C ILE A 67 20.31 -38.45 -22.69
N THR A 68 20.31 -39.61 -23.36
CA THR A 68 21.44 -40.34 -23.97
C THR A 68 22.18 -41.34 -23.05
N SER A 69 21.61 -42.54 -22.94
CA SER A 69 22.38 -43.78 -23.03
C SER A 69 21.68 -44.68 -24.04
N ILE A 70 22.39 -45.10 -25.07
CA ILE A 70 21.99 -46.12 -26.06
C ILE A 70 23.19 -47.08 -26.13
N ASP A 71 22.95 -48.36 -25.84
CA ASP A 71 23.85 -49.50 -26.13
C ASP A 71 23.70 -49.93 -27.60
#